data_AF-A0A415EHC8-F1
#
_entry.id   AF-A0A415EHC8-F1
#
_cell.length_a   1.000
_cell.length_b   1.000
_cell.length_c   1.000
_cell.angle_alpha   90.00
_cell.angle_beta   90.00
_cell.angle_gamma   90.00
#
_symmetry.space_group_name_H-M   'P 1'
#
loop_
_entity.id
_entity.type
_entity.pdbx_description
1 polymer ?
#
loop_
_entity_poly.entity_id
_entity_poly.type
_entity_poly.pdbx_seq_one_letter_code
_entity_poly.pdbx_strand_id
1 'polypeptide(L)'
;MINKKERTIELYKLVGAEMRLFRTLGGNLAIHMPQVLLSTDTDKFMRVLQKIDEVRSRAEDNMFHDHPEVSNDYLNVFYGDLNHEPRTPVDAEVMAKAKEAADVLFK
;
A
#
# COMPACT_ATOMS: atom_id res chain seq x y z
N MET A 1 4.33 -2.03 -20.62
CA MET A 1 3.13 -1.41 -20.02
C MET A 1 2.10 -2.52 -19.90
N ILE A 2 1.64 -2.84 -18.69
CA ILE A 2 0.67 -3.92 -18.44
C ILE A 2 -0.67 -3.54 -19.09
N ASN A 3 -1.32 -4.47 -19.79
CA ASN A 3 -2.61 -4.22 -20.42
C ASN A 3 -3.72 -4.16 -19.34
N LYS A 4 -4.79 -3.37 -19.54
CA LYS A 4 -5.93 -3.29 -18.60
C LYS A 4 -6.46 -4.68 -18.21
N LYS A 5 -6.46 -5.63 -19.16
CA LYS A 5 -6.91 -7.02 -18.95
C LYS A 5 -6.04 -7.85 -18.00
N GLU A 6 -4.80 -7.46 -17.77
CA GLU A 6 -3.85 -8.15 -16.89
C GLU A 6 -3.94 -7.66 -15.43
N ARG A 7 -4.68 -6.57 -15.18
CA ARG A 7 -4.90 -5.99 -13.84
C ARG A 7 -6.00 -6.75 -13.10
N THR A 8 -5.70 -7.99 -12.70
CA THR A 8 -6.64 -8.83 -11.94
C THR A 8 -6.83 -8.32 -10.52
N ILE A 9 -7.94 -8.71 -9.87
CA ILE A 9 -8.17 -8.36 -8.47
C ILE A 9 -7.08 -8.91 -7.53
N GLU A 10 -6.57 -10.11 -7.84
CA GLU A 10 -5.45 -10.71 -7.09
C GLU A 10 -4.16 -9.91 -7.22
N LEU A 11 -3.89 -9.33 -8.39
CA LEU A 11 -2.76 -8.42 -8.56
C LEU A 11 -2.96 -7.16 -7.71
N TYR A 12 -4.16 -6.57 -7.69
CA TYR A 12 -4.46 -5.42 -6.84
C TYR A 12 -4.27 -5.74 -5.35
N LYS A 13 -4.70 -6.91 -4.88
CA LYS A 13 -4.47 -7.35 -3.50
C LYS A 13 -2.98 -7.51 -3.17
N LEU A 14 -2.20 -8.09 -4.09
CA LEU A 14 -0.75 -8.23 -3.93
C LEU A 14 -0.07 -6.85 -3.84
N VAL A 15 -0.36 -5.96 -4.79
CA VAL A 15 0.21 -4.60 -4.79
C VAL A 15 -0.26 -3.81 -3.56
N GLY A 16 -1.53 -3.97 -3.15
CA GLY A 16 -2.07 -3.39 -1.93
C GLY A 16 -1.32 -3.85 -0.68
N ALA A 17 -1.05 -5.15 -0.57
CA ALA A 17 -0.27 -5.73 0.51
C ALA A 17 1.15 -5.14 0.59
N GLU A 18 1.87 -5.08 -0.53
CA GLU A 18 3.20 -4.47 -0.62
C GLU A 18 3.17 -2.98 -0.28
N MET A 19 2.15 -2.26 -0.74
CA MET A 19 1.97 -0.83 -0.45
C MET A 19 1.68 -0.59 1.03
N ARG A 20 0.94 -1.47 1.71
CA ARG A 20 0.72 -1.39 3.16
C ARG A 20 2.02 -1.57 3.92
N LEU A 21 2.86 -2.56 3.54
CA LEU A 21 4.21 -2.71 4.12
C LEU A 21 5.04 -1.43 3.93
N PHE A 22 5.07 -0.92 2.70
CA PHE A 22 5.79 0.32 2.38
C PHE A 22 5.26 1.49 3.21
N ARG A 23 3.94 1.64 3.37
CA ARG A 23 3.34 2.71 4.17
C ARG A 23 3.71 2.60 5.64
N THR A 24 3.69 1.39 6.21
CA THR A 24 4.09 1.17 7.60
C THR A 24 5.56 1.56 7.83
N LEU A 25 6.47 1.10 6.96
CA LEU A 25 7.88 1.48 7.05
C LEU A 25 8.10 2.97 6.76
N GLY A 26 7.44 3.50 5.73
CA GLY A 26 7.50 4.91 5.33
C GLY A 26 7.00 5.84 6.42
N GLY A 27 5.95 5.46 7.16
CA GLY A 27 5.47 6.18 8.33
C GLY A 27 6.52 6.23 9.46
N ASN A 28 7.16 5.10 9.76
CA ASN A 28 8.26 5.07 10.72
C ASN A 28 9.44 5.96 10.27
N LEU A 29 9.78 5.91 8.98
CA LEU A 29 10.83 6.74 8.41
C LEU A 29 10.45 8.23 8.42
N ALA A 30 9.19 8.60 8.21
CA ALA A 30 8.73 9.99 8.32
C ALA A 30 8.94 10.58 9.73
N ILE A 31 8.97 9.73 10.76
CA ILE A 31 9.25 10.14 12.14
C ILE A 31 10.75 10.18 12.44
N HIS A 32 11.52 9.19 11.94
CA HIS A 32 12.93 9.03 12.29
C HIS A 32 13.89 9.82 11.37
N MET A 33 13.63 9.88 10.07
CA MET A 33 14.48 10.58 9.10
C MET A 33 14.70 12.07 9.41
N PRO A 34 13.70 12.84 9.87
CA PRO A 34 13.91 14.24 10.25
C PRO A 34 14.96 14.46 11.35
N GLN A 35 15.24 13.43 12.16
CA GLN A 35 16.19 13.51 13.27
C GLN A 35 17.65 13.37 12.81
N VAL A 36 17.87 12.87 11.59
CA VAL A 36 19.21 12.59 11.03
C VAL A 36 19.48 13.33 9.72
N LEU A 37 18.53 14.14 9.25
CA LEU A 37 18.64 14.93 8.02
C LEU A 37 18.59 16.43 8.30
N LEU A 38 19.15 17.20 7.37
CA LEU A 38 18.87 18.64 7.26
C LEU A 38 17.40 18.85 6.88
N SER A 39 16.83 19.99 7.28
CA SER A 39 15.43 20.34 6.99
C SER A 39 15.09 20.28 5.49
N THR A 40 15.99 20.75 4.63
CA THR A 40 15.80 20.72 3.17
C THR A 40 15.69 19.30 2.59
N ASP A 41 16.39 18.34 3.18
CA ASP A 41 16.34 16.94 2.77
C ASP A 41 15.13 16.21 3.39
N THR A 42 14.75 16.57 4.61
CA THR A 42 13.47 16.16 5.21
C THR A 42 12.29 16.55 4.32
N ASP A 43 12.24 17.80 3.85
CA ASP A 43 11.16 18.27 2.96
C ASP A 43 11.15 17.52 1.62
N LYS A 44 12.32 17.13 1.09
CA LYS A 44 12.40 16.30 -0.11
C LYS A 44 11.83 14.91 0.17
N PHE A 45 12.20 14.29 1.30
CA PHE A 45 11.70 12.97 1.69
C PHE A 45 10.18 12.96 1.85
N MET A 46 9.61 13.93 2.57
CA MET A 46 8.16 14.04 2.75
C MET A 46 7.42 14.23 1.43
N ARG A 47 7.96 15.01 0.50
CA ARG A 47 7.39 15.16 -0.85
C ARG A 47 7.43 13.87 -1.67
N VAL A 48 8.44 13.02 -1.48
CA VAL A 48 8.49 11.70 -2.13
C VAL A 48 7.38 10.80 -1.58
N LEU A 49 7.20 10.75 -0.26
CA LEU A 49 6.10 9.98 0.34
C LEU A 49 4.73 10.45 -0.17
N GLN A 50 4.52 11.77 -0.28
CA GLN A 50 3.28 12.32 -0.83
C GLN A 50 3.03 11.89 -2.28
N LYS A 51 4.06 11.90 -3.14
CA LYS A 51 3.92 11.43 -4.53
C LYS A 51 3.59 9.95 -4.62
N ILE A 52 4.12 9.14 -3.71
CA ILE A 52 3.79 7.71 -3.64
C ILE A 52 2.32 7.53 -3.22
N ASP A 53 1.84 8.35 -2.28
CA ASP A 53 0.44 8.39 -1.85
C ASP A 53 -0.51 8.72 -3.02
N GLU A 54 -0.15 9.70 -3.86
CA GLU A 54 -0.91 10.06 -5.06
C GLU A 54 -0.98 8.90 -6.07
N VAL A 55 0.12 8.19 -6.29
CA VAL A 55 0.15 7.02 -7.20
C VAL A 55 -0.63 5.85 -6.62
N ARG A 56 -0.59 5.64 -5.30
CA ARG A 56 -1.44 4.65 -4.61
C ARG A 56 -2.92 4.95 -4.81
N SER A 57 -3.34 6.20 -4.62
CA SER A 57 -4.73 6.61 -4.83
C SER A 57 -5.19 6.30 -6.26
N ARG A 58 -4.34 6.56 -7.27
CA ARG A 58 -4.65 6.16 -8.66
C ARG A 58 -4.73 4.64 -8.84
N ALA A 59 -3.94 3.86 -8.10
CA ALA A 59 -4.01 2.39 -8.17
C ALA A 59 -5.34 1.87 -7.60
N GLU A 60 -5.83 2.47 -6.51
CA GLU A 60 -7.15 2.21 -5.95
C GLU A 60 -8.27 2.59 -6.94
N ASP A 61 -8.23 3.80 -7.49
CA ASP A 61 -9.24 4.25 -8.47
C ASP A 61 -9.31 3.28 -9.65
N ASN A 62 -8.15 2.82 -10.13
CA ASN A 62 -8.09 1.81 -11.18
C ASN A 62 -8.70 0.47 -10.77
N MET A 63 -8.55 0.03 -9.51
CA MET A 63 -9.15 -1.21 -9.02
C MET A 63 -10.67 -1.16 -9.10
N PHE A 64 -11.30 -0.11 -8.57
CA PHE A 64 -12.76 0.06 -8.62
C PHE A 64 -13.27 0.31 -10.03
N HIS A 65 -12.47 0.97 -10.89
CA HIS A 65 -12.82 1.16 -12.29
C HIS A 65 -12.71 -0.13 -13.12
N ASP A 66 -11.73 -0.98 -12.82
CA ASP A 66 -11.49 -2.23 -13.56
C ASP A 66 -12.44 -3.35 -13.13
N HIS A 67 -12.79 -3.39 -11.84
CA HIS A 67 -13.65 -4.41 -11.22
C HIS A 67 -14.84 -3.74 -10.51
N PRO A 68 -15.81 -3.16 -11.25
CA PRO A 68 -16.92 -2.42 -10.65
C PRO A 68 -17.87 -3.27 -9.79
N GLU A 69 -17.75 -4.60 -9.86
CA GLU A 69 -18.53 -5.55 -9.08
C GLU A 69 -18.02 -5.74 -7.64
N VAL A 70 -16.84 -5.23 -7.30
CA VAL A 70 -16.26 -5.43 -5.96
C VAL A 70 -16.98 -4.59 -4.91
N SER A 71 -17.13 -5.15 -3.71
CA SER A 71 -17.83 -4.49 -2.60
C SER A 71 -16.96 -3.45 -1.89
N ASN A 72 -17.55 -2.74 -0.93
CA ASN A 72 -16.84 -1.85 -0.01
C ASN A 72 -15.79 -2.57 0.84
N ASP A 73 -15.78 -3.91 0.89
CA ASP A 73 -14.75 -4.66 1.62
C ASP A 73 -13.35 -4.45 1.03
N TYR A 74 -13.27 -3.99 -0.23
CA TYR A 74 -12.04 -3.69 -0.94
C TYR A 74 -11.48 -2.29 -0.65
N LEU A 75 -12.22 -1.41 0.03
CA LEU A 75 -11.75 -0.05 0.37
C LEU A 75 -10.42 -0.06 1.12
N ASN A 76 -10.18 -1.09 1.94
CA ASN A 76 -8.96 -1.16 2.71
C ASN A 76 -7.79 -1.73 1.93
N VAL A 77 -7.93 -2.29 0.71
CA VAL A 77 -6.84 -2.99 -0.01
C VAL A 77 -5.53 -2.19 0.01
N PHE A 78 -5.59 -0.89 -0.24
CA PHE A 78 -4.43 0.01 -0.24
C PHE A 78 -4.20 0.79 1.06
N TYR A 79 -5.23 0.95 1.90
CA TYR A 79 -5.23 1.91 3.03
C TYR A 79 -5.32 1.26 4.41
N GLY A 80 -5.58 -0.05 4.47
CA GLY A 80 -5.63 -0.78 5.73
C GLY A 80 -4.28 -0.76 6.46
N ASP A 81 -4.33 -0.89 7.78
CA ASP A 81 -3.14 -0.98 8.61
C ASP A 81 -2.85 -2.48 8.89
N LEU A 82 -1.58 -2.80 9.09
CA LEU A 82 -1.12 -4.15 9.42
C LEU A 82 -1.10 -4.40 10.94
N ASN A 83 -1.27 -3.35 11.75
CA ASN A 83 -1.20 -3.40 13.22
C ASN A 83 -2.57 -3.56 13.91
N HIS A 84 -3.56 -4.18 13.26
CA HIS A 84 -4.87 -4.44 13.86
C HIS A 84 -5.45 -5.77 13.40
N GLU A 85 -6.50 -6.24 14.08
CA GLU A 85 -7.31 -7.38 13.60
C GLU A 85 -7.99 -7.04 12.26
N PRO A 86 -8.06 -7.99 11.31
CA PRO A 86 -8.65 -7.71 10.00
C PRO A 86 -10.13 -7.37 10.12
N ARG A 87 -10.57 -6.36 9.34
CA ARG A 87 -11.95 -5.84 9.40
C ARG A 87 -12.92 -6.59 8.50
N THR A 88 -12.40 -7.20 7.44
CA THR A 88 -13.16 -7.96 6.44
C THR A 88 -12.35 -9.18 5.98
N PRO A 89 -12.96 -10.18 5.31
CA PRO A 89 -12.22 -11.29 4.74
C PRO A 89 -11.17 -10.85 3.71
N VAL A 90 -11.47 -9.81 2.91
CA VAL A 90 -10.51 -9.23 1.95
C VAL A 90 -9.33 -8.61 2.69
N ASP A 91 -9.60 -7.91 3.79
CA ASP A 91 -8.55 -7.31 4.62
C ASP A 91 -7.62 -8.37 5.21
N ALA A 92 -8.17 -9.48 5.72
CA ALA A 92 -7.41 -10.62 6.22
C ALA A 92 -6.50 -11.22 5.14
N GLU A 93 -7.01 -11.37 3.92
CA GLU A 93 -6.25 -11.89 2.78
C GLU A 93 -5.08 -10.96 2.41
N VAL A 94 -5.32 -9.65 2.34
CA VAL A 94 -4.28 -8.67 2.04
C VAL A 94 -3.22 -8.63 3.14
N MET A 95 -3.61 -8.72 4.42
CA MET A 95 -2.66 -8.83 5.53
C MET A 95 -1.81 -10.10 5.45
N ALA A 96 -2.40 -11.24 5.08
CA ALA A 96 -1.66 -12.48 4.88
C ALA A 96 -0.63 -12.35 3.75
N LYS A 97 -1.02 -11.80 2.59
CA LYS A 97 -0.10 -11.52 1.48
C LYS A 97 1.02 -10.56 1.90
N ALA A 98 0.72 -9.55 2.74
CA ALA A 98 1.74 -8.63 3.25
C ALA A 98 2.75 -9.36 4.14
N LYS A 99 2.28 -10.29 4.98
CA LYS A 99 3.17 -11.13 5.78
C LYS A 99 4.06 -12.01 4.90
N GLU A 100 3.50 -12.68 3.88
CA GLU A 100 4.26 -13.50 2.93
C GLU A 100 5.34 -12.68 2.19
N ALA A 101 5.00 -11.47 1.75
CA ALA A 101 5.95 -10.57 1.09
C ALA A 101 7.08 -10.15 2.04
N ALA A 102 6.77 -9.82 3.30
CA ALA A 102 7.77 -9.49 4.32
C ALA A 102 8.68 -10.69 4.61
N ASP A 103 8.11 -11.89 4.77
CA ASP A 103 8.85 -13.14 4.97
C ASP A 103 9.77 -13.46 3.79
N VAL A 104 9.49 -12.98 2.57
CA VAL A 104 10.40 -13.10 1.41
C VAL A 104 11.52 -12.06 1.44
N LEU A 105 11.21 -10.83 1.84
CA LEU A 105 12.18 -9.72 1.86
C LEU A 105 13.24 -9.85 2.96
N PHE A 106 12.88 -10.44 4.11
CA PHE A 106 13.73 -10.45 5.31
C PHE A 106 14.18 -11.86 5.73
N LYS A 107 14.31 -12.79 4.78
CA LYS A 107 14.83 -14.15 5.03
C LYS A 107 16.27 -14.15 5.53
#